data_AF-A0A6H9YMB5-F1
#
_entry.id   AF-A0A6H9YMB5-F1
#
_cell.length_a   1.000
_cell.length_b   1.000
_cell.length_c   1.000
_cell.angle_alpha   90.00
_cell.angle_beta   90.00
_cell.angle_gamma   90.00
#
_symmetry.space_group_name_H-M   'P 1'
#
loop_
_entity.id
_entity.type
_entity.pdbx_description
1 polymer ?
#
loop_
_entity_poly.entity_id
_entity_poly.type
_entity_poly.pdbx_seq_one_letter_code
_entity_poly.pdbx_strand_id
1 'polypeptide(L)'
;MNPPEWPGQNPPPGQPGFPPQGPMQGPPPYGQPPPYGPGPGGFPPPMPPHRPPSGGGPLIPLLIIGAVLVVIVVAAGAFVVLSGDDKENEPITLSPTSSSALTPTASQSATTQDLSTILKPTVTTAGGTTFTRAGGIRSGSCVSRAGAELQRALRANSCTQDMQSALYTNPSRTVVTVVSVLRFSDSTAAAAVNDETSEGADPTLLLPPSGSGLPTLTRNPSSWTRSWTRGQFVVYSQGYWASGSDAGARNGTVYNTSGELGIEIANVISWSN
;
A
#
# COMPACT_ATOMS: atom_id res chain seq x y z
N MET A 1 26.36 -12.17 -46.34
CA MET A 1 27.01 -13.18 -45.49
C MET A 1 25.94 -13.70 -44.54
N ASN A 2 25.52 -14.95 -44.71
CA ASN A 2 24.51 -15.59 -43.84
C ASN A 2 25.19 -16.20 -42.61
N PRO A 3 24.56 -16.15 -41.42
CA PRO A 3 25.09 -16.77 -40.22
C PRO A 3 25.05 -18.31 -40.30
N PRO A 4 25.96 -19.01 -39.60
CA PRO A 4 26.05 -20.47 -39.61
C PRO A 4 24.87 -21.10 -38.84
N GLU A 5 24.25 -22.10 -39.47
CA GLU A 5 23.20 -22.94 -38.89
C GLU A 5 23.81 -23.94 -37.90
N TRP A 6 23.22 -24.03 -36.70
CA TRP A 6 23.65 -24.94 -35.64
C TRP A 6 23.05 -26.35 -35.86
N PRO A 7 23.87 -27.42 -35.85
CA PRO A 7 23.36 -28.79 -35.93
C PRO A 7 22.89 -29.26 -34.54
N GLY A 8 21.59 -29.47 -34.34
CA GLY A 8 21.12 -30.08 -33.08
C GLY A 8 19.65 -29.99 -32.66
N GLN A 9 18.69 -29.66 -33.53
CA GLN A 9 17.28 -29.74 -33.16
C GLN A 9 16.56 -30.86 -33.92
N ASN A 10 16.56 -32.05 -33.32
CA ASN A 10 15.57 -33.07 -33.64
C ASN A 10 14.20 -32.58 -33.13
N PRO A 11 13.17 -32.45 -34.00
CA PRO A 11 11.83 -32.15 -33.54
C PRO A 11 11.25 -33.34 -32.73
N PRO A 12 10.49 -33.08 -31.66
CA PRO A 12 9.84 -34.14 -30.90
C PRO A 12 8.82 -34.91 -31.77
N PRO A 13 8.76 -36.25 -31.68
CA PRO A 13 7.79 -37.04 -32.43
C PRO A 13 6.35 -36.84 -31.91
N GLY A 14 5.46 -36.48 -32.82
CA GLY A 14 4.03 -36.85 -32.85
C GLY A 14 3.20 -36.62 -31.58
N GLN A 15 2.62 -35.43 -31.44
CA GLN A 15 1.41 -35.28 -30.63
C GLN A 15 0.16 -35.72 -31.42
N PRO A 16 -0.75 -36.52 -30.83
CA PRO A 16 -2.03 -36.89 -31.44
C PRO A 16 -2.89 -35.67 -31.77
N GLY A 17 -3.48 -35.69 -32.97
CA GLY A 17 -4.26 -34.58 -33.52
C GLY A 17 -5.46 -34.20 -32.66
N PHE A 18 -5.63 -32.90 -32.46
CA PHE A 18 -6.84 -32.33 -31.87
C PHE A 18 -8.03 -32.47 -32.83
N PRO A 19 -9.23 -32.78 -32.33
CA PRO A 19 -10.43 -32.91 -33.15
C PRO A 19 -10.82 -31.57 -33.80
N PRO A 20 -11.47 -31.59 -34.97
CA PRO A 20 -11.84 -30.40 -35.73
C PRO A 20 -12.76 -29.49 -34.90
N GLN A 21 -12.39 -28.21 -34.84
CA GLN A 21 -13.21 -27.15 -34.27
C GLN A 21 -14.53 -27.07 -35.06
N GLY A 22 -15.65 -27.30 -34.35
CA GLY A 22 -16.98 -27.11 -34.91
C GLY A 22 -17.25 -25.65 -35.31
N PRO A 23 -18.28 -25.41 -36.12
CA PRO A 23 -18.61 -24.08 -36.63
C PRO A 23 -18.92 -23.10 -35.49
N MET A 24 -18.32 -21.91 -35.58
CA MET A 24 -18.59 -20.77 -34.70
C MET A 24 -20.10 -20.50 -34.65
N GLN A 25 -20.68 -20.69 -33.46
CA GLN A 25 -22.04 -20.22 -33.17
C GLN A 25 -22.04 -18.68 -33.22
N GLY A 26 -22.87 -18.14 -34.10
CA GLY A 26 -23.03 -16.70 -34.28
C GLY A 26 -23.54 -15.98 -33.04
N PRO A 27 -23.45 -14.64 -33.03
CA PRO A 27 -23.90 -13.81 -31.91
C PRO A 27 -25.41 -14.00 -31.67
N PRO A 28 -25.85 -14.07 -30.39
CA PRO A 28 -27.25 -14.24 -30.06
C PRO A 28 -28.07 -13.04 -30.55
N PRO A 29 -29.26 -13.28 -31.14
CA PRO A 29 -30.16 -12.22 -31.58
C PRO A 29 -30.62 -11.40 -30.36
N TYR A 30 -30.58 -10.07 -30.51
CA TYR A 30 -31.12 -9.11 -29.56
C TYR A 30 -32.62 -9.35 -29.36
N GLY A 31 -32.94 -10.01 -28.25
CA GLY A 31 -34.31 -10.23 -27.80
C GLY A 31 -34.95 -8.94 -27.31
N GLN A 32 -36.20 -8.73 -27.73
CA GLN A 32 -37.05 -7.60 -27.37
C GLN A 32 -37.26 -7.47 -25.85
N PRO A 33 -37.45 -6.24 -25.33
CA PRO A 33 -37.80 -6.03 -23.93
C PRO A 33 -39.20 -6.61 -23.63
N PRO A 34 -39.36 -7.33 -22.50
CA PRO A 34 -40.65 -7.88 -22.12
C PRO A 34 -41.65 -6.77 -21.71
N PRO A 35 -42.96 -6.96 -22.00
CA PRO A 35 -44.01 -6.03 -21.61
C PRO A 35 -44.21 -6.02 -20.09
N TYR A 36 -44.25 -4.80 -19.52
CA TYR A 36 -44.52 -4.53 -18.12
C TYR A 36 -45.92 -5.06 -17.71
N GLY A 37 -45.94 -6.05 -16.81
CA GLY A 37 -47.16 -6.48 -16.13
C GLY A 37 -47.42 -5.65 -14.86
N PRO A 38 -48.68 -5.35 -14.52
CA PRO A 38 -49.03 -4.69 -13.26
C PRO A 38 -48.93 -5.68 -12.09
N GLY A 39 -47.90 -5.50 -11.25
CA GLY A 39 -47.71 -6.27 -10.02
C GLY A 39 -48.56 -5.72 -8.86
N PRO A 40 -49.19 -6.59 -8.05
CA PRO A 40 -50.07 -6.21 -6.95
C PRO A 40 -49.29 -5.61 -5.76
N GLY A 41 -49.90 -4.59 -5.15
CA GLY A 41 -49.34 -3.82 -4.05
C GLY A 41 -49.08 -4.60 -2.77
N GLY A 42 -48.16 -4.06 -1.98
CA GLY A 42 -47.85 -4.51 -0.63
C GLY A 42 -46.55 -3.89 -0.15
N PHE A 43 -46.59 -2.63 0.28
CA PHE A 43 -45.48 -2.02 1.01
C PHE A 43 -45.44 -2.60 2.43
N PRO A 44 -44.32 -3.21 2.87
CA PRO A 44 -44.14 -3.54 4.28
C PRO A 44 -43.98 -2.25 5.11
N PRO A 45 -44.50 -2.20 6.35
CA PRO A 45 -44.39 -1.03 7.21
C PRO A 45 -42.92 -0.71 7.55
N PRO A 46 -42.57 0.57 7.74
CA PRO A 46 -41.22 0.98 8.12
C PRO A 46 -40.84 0.37 9.48
N MET A 47 -39.63 -0.20 9.54
CA MET A 47 -39.06 -0.72 10.79
C MET A 47 -38.83 0.44 11.77
N PRO A 48 -39.14 0.27 13.06
CA PRO A 48 -38.86 1.28 14.08
C PRO A 48 -37.35 1.46 14.25
N PRO A 49 -36.86 2.70 14.44
CA PRO A 49 -35.44 2.96 14.67
C PRO A 49 -34.97 2.30 15.96
N HIS A 50 -33.93 1.47 15.86
CA HIS A 50 -33.23 0.93 17.02
C HIS A 50 -32.59 2.09 17.80
N ARG A 51 -33.15 2.40 18.97
CA ARG A 51 -32.49 3.28 19.94
C ARG A 51 -31.28 2.54 20.51
N PRO A 52 -30.07 3.11 20.48
CA PRO A 52 -28.95 2.54 21.21
C PRO A 52 -29.27 2.54 22.72
N PRO A 53 -28.77 1.55 23.48
CA PRO A 53 -29.00 1.48 24.92
C PRO A 53 -28.43 2.73 25.61
N SER A 54 -29.30 3.61 26.13
CA SER A 54 -28.87 4.68 27.04
C SER A 54 -28.66 4.08 28.43
N GLY A 55 -27.42 3.70 28.74
CA GLY A 55 -27.03 3.19 30.05
C GLY A 55 -25.62 3.61 30.38
N GLY A 56 -25.45 4.83 30.88
CA GLY A 56 -24.16 5.34 31.36
C GLY A 56 -24.33 6.74 31.93
N GLY A 57 -24.48 6.84 33.25
CA GLY A 57 -24.67 8.10 33.96
C GLY A 57 -23.48 9.08 33.80
N PRO A 58 -23.65 10.35 34.21
CA PRO A 58 -22.73 11.47 33.95
C PRO A 58 -21.34 11.37 34.60
N LEU A 59 -20.98 10.22 35.19
CA LEU A 59 -19.69 10.00 35.83
C LEU A 59 -18.56 9.66 34.83
N ILE A 60 -18.88 9.01 33.71
CA ILE A 60 -17.86 8.59 32.72
C ILE A 60 -17.19 9.79 32.00
N PRO A 61 -17.91 10.82 31.50
CA PRO A 61 -17.25 11.97 30.90
C PRO A 61 -16.43 12.79 31.90
N LEU A 62 -16.85 12.84 33.17
CA LEU A 62 -16.14 13.55 34.24
C LEU A 62 -14.80 12.87 34.59
N LEU A 63 -14.76 11.54 34.54
CA LEU A 63 -13.55 10.75 34.79
C LEU A 63 -12.51 10.93 33.67
N ILE A 64 -12.96 11.02 32.41
CA ILE A 64 -12.07 11.28 31.26
C ILE A 64 -11.49 12.70 31.35
N ILE A 65 -12.30 13.71 31.68
CA ILE A 65 -11.84 15.09 31.84
C ILE A 65 -10.84 15.20 33.00
N GLY A 66 -11.10 14.53 34.12
CA GLY A 66 -10.18 14.48 35.25
C GLY A 66 -8.83 13.82 34.91
N ALA A 67 -8.86 12.70 34.19
CA ALA A 67 -7.65 11.98 33.80
C ALA A 67 -6.76 12.81 32.84
N VAL A 68 -7.36 13.50 31.87
CA VAL A 68 -6.62 14.36 30.92
C VAL A 68 -5.97 15.55 31.63
N LEU A 69 -6.67 16.18 32.59
CA LEU A 69 -6.11 17.28 33.38
C LEU A 69 -4.88 16.87 34.20
N VAL A 70 -4.91 15.69 34.83
CA VAL A 70 -3.78 15.18 35.61
C VAL A 70 -2.56 14.93 34.71
N VAL A 71 -2.75 14.36 33.52
CA VAL A 71 -1.64 14.11 32.58
C VAL A 71 -1.00 15.42 32.10
N ILE A 72 -1.81 16.45 31.82
CA ILE A 72 -1.29 17.78 31.42
C ILE A 72 -0.47 18.43 32.55
N VAL A 73 -0.94 18.35 33.80
CA VAL A 73 -0.22 18.90 34.97
C VAL A 73 1.10 18.17 35.20
N VAL A 74 1.12 16.84 35.08
CA VAL A 74 2.35 16.04 35.23
C VAL A 74 3.36 16.35 34.11
N ALA A 75 2.89 16.49 32.87
CA ALA A 75 3.76 16.84 31.73
C ALA A 75 4.35 18.26 31.87
N ALA A 76 3.55 19.23 32.32
CA ALA A 76 4.04 20.60 32.57
C ALA A 76 5.04 20.65 33.75
N GLY A 77 4.78 19.90 34.82
CA GLY A 77 5.69 19.81 35.97
C GLY A 77 7.04 19.17 35.62
N ALA A 78 7.04 18.14 34.78
CA ALA A 78 8.26 17.50 34.30
C ALA A 78 9.13 18.42 33.42
N PHE A 79 8.51 19.34 32.67
CA PHE A 79 9.25 20.26 31.80
C PHE A 79 9.97 21.37 32.60
N VAL A 80 9.37 21.85 33.69
CA VAL A 80 9.96 22.92 34.52
C VAL A 80 11.17 22.42 35.34
N VAL A 81 11.21 21.14 35.71
CA VAL A 81 12.35 20.57 36.48
C VAL A 81 13.59 20.32 35.61
N LEU A 82 13.44 20.26 34.29
CA LEU A 82 14.54 20.02 33.35
C LEU A 82 15.16 21.30 32.76
N SER A 83 14.69 22.49 33.10
CA SER A 83 15.21 23.78 32.59
C SER A 83 16.01 24.56 33.62
N GLY A 84 16.79 23.88 34.47
CA GLY A 84 17.64 24.54 35.47
C GLY A 84 19.08 24.07 35.41
N ASP A 85 19.89 24.67 34.54
CA ASP A 85 21.32 24.98 34.80
C ASP A 85 21.83 25.94 33.71
N ASP A 86 21.65 27.24 33.94
CA ASP A 86 22.36 28.29 33.21
C ASP A 86 23.81 28.32 33.72
N LYS A 87 24.77 28.10 32.82
CA LYS A 87 26.17 28.49 33.03
C LYS A 87 26.58 29.51 31.98
N GLU A 88 26.68 30.73 32.47
CA GLU A 88 27.24 31.91 31.83
C GLU A 88 28.69 31.62 31.41
N ASN A 89 29.04 31.90 30.15
CA ASN A 89 30.42 31.94 29.70
C ASN A 89 30.64 33.09 28.72
N GLU A 90 31.76 33.79 28.95
CA GLU A 90 32.21 35.05 28.37
C GLU A 90 32.16 35.18 26.83
N PRO A 91 32.11 36.42 26.31
CA PRO A 91 32.24 36.69 24.88
C PRO A 91 33.70 36.57 24.42
N ILE A 92 34.05 35.44 23.80
CA ILE A 92 35.32 35.31 23.08
C ILE A 92 35.20 36.04 21.73
N THR A 93 35.88 37.18 21.65
CA THR A 93 36.13 37.89 20.39
C THR A 93 37.07 37.05 19.54
N LEU A 94 36.56 36.41 18.49
CA LEU A 94 37.37 35.74 17.46
C LEU A 94 37.34 36.55 16.16
N SER A 95 38.55 36.86 15.69
CA SER A 95 38.85 37.52 14.42
C SER A 95 38.16 36.86 13.21
N PRO A 96 37.76 37.62 12.18
CA PRO A 96 37.15 37.07 10.98
C PRO A 96 38.21 36.34 10.15
N THR A 97 38.35 35.04 10.37
CA THR A 97 38.98 34.16 9.39
C THR A 97 37.99 33.97 8.26
N SER A 98 38.34 34.49 7.09
CA SER A 98 37.64 34.24 5.82
C SER A 98 37.64 32.75 5.51
N SER A 99 36.68 32.02 6.08
CA SER A 99 36.31 30.69 5.61
C SER A 99 35.54 30.88 4.31
N SER A 100 36.22 30.60 3.19
CA SER A 100 35.55 30.26 1.94
C SER A 100 34.44 29.27 2.25
N ALA A 101 33.20 29.69 2.04
CA ALA A 101 32.05 28.83 2.05
C ALA A 101 32.28 27.75 0.99
N LEU A 102 32.75 26.59 1.42
CA LEU A 102 32.62 25.36 0.64
C LEU A 102 31.14 25.03 0.69
N THR A 103 30.39 25.52 -0.29
CA THR A 103 29.09 24.97 -0.64
C THR A 103 29.28 23.46 -0.74
N PRO A 104 28.63 22.63 0.10
CA PRO A 104 28.62 21.21 -0.15
C PRO A 104 27.79 21.00 -1.42
N THR A 105 28.45 21.01 -2.58
CA THR A 105 27.96 20.34 -3.77
C THR A 105 28.05 18.86 -3.46
N ALA A 106 27.14 18.37 -2.62
CA ALA A 106 26.74 16.98 -2.65
C ALA A 106 26.06 16.80 -4.01
N SER A 107 26.88 16.56 -5.03
CA SER A 107 26.44 15.86 -6.22
C SER A 107 26.04 14.47 -5.74
N GLN A 108 24.83 14.36 -5.20
CA GLN A 108 24.12 13.10 -5.08
C GLN A 108 24.00 12.60 -6.51
N SER A 109 25.00 11.84 -6.97
CA SER A 109 24.83 10.97 -8.10
C SER A 109 23.64 10.09 -7.75
N ALA A 110 22.49 10.46 -8.31
CA ALA A 110 21.24 9.74 -8.18
C ALA A 110 21.48 8.36 -8.77
N THR A 111 22.01 7.46 -7.95
CA THR A 111 22.13 6.07 -8.32
C THR A 111 20.70 5.62 -8.49
N THR A 112 20.34 5.26 -9.72
CA THR A 112 19.02 4.74 -10.07
C THR A 112 18.81 3.47 -9.28
N GLN A 113 18.32 3.60 -8.05
CA GLN A 113 18.04 2.47 -7.19
C GLN A 113 16.97 1.63 -7.88
N ASP A 114 17.30 0.37 -8.12
CA ASP A 114 16.33 -0.59 -8.64
C ASP A 114 15.32 -0.90 -7.53
N LEU A 115 14.10 -0.45 -7.72
CA LEU A 115 12.98 -0.67 -6.81
C LEU A 115 12.74 -2.16 -6.50
N SER A 116 13.15 -3.06 -7.41
CA SER A 116 13.01 -4.50 -7.21
C SER A 116 13.82 -5.02 -6.02
N THR A 117 14.93 -4.35 -5.69
CA THR A 117 15.82 -4.73 -4.58
C THR A 117 15.23 -4.45 -3.19
N ILE A 118 14.29 -3.50 -3.12
CA ILE A 118 13.54 -3.16 -1.89
C ILE A 118 12.56 -4.29 -1.56
N LEU A 119 11.92 -4.86 -2.57
CA LEU A 119 10.91 -5.90 -2.44
C LEU A 119 11.55 -7.29 -2.33
N LYS A 120 12.30 -7.53 -1.25
CA LYS A 120 13.01 -8.79 -1.00
C LYS A 120 12.08 -10.02 -0.99
N PRO A 121 12.58 -11.24 -1.28
CA PRO A 121 11.76 -12.46 -1.20
C PRO A 121 11.15 -12.72 0.18
N THR A 122 11.87 -12.34 1.23
CA THR A 122 11.44 -12.47 2.62
C THR A 122 11.73 -11.17 3.34
N VAL A 123 10.79 -10.73 4.19
CA VAL A 123 10.91 -9.53 5.01
C VAL A 123 10.52 -9.88 6.43
N THR A 124 11.45 -9.74 7.37
CA THR A 124 11.15 -9.85 8.80
C THR A 124 11.01 -8.45 9.34
N THR A 125 9.84 -8.15 9.91
CA THR A 125 9.53 -6.86 10.50
C THR A 125 10.18 -6.71 11.87
N ALA A 126 10.27 -5.47 12.36
CA ALA A 126 10.67 -5.20 13.75
C ALA A 126 9.79 -5.92 14.80
N GLY A 127 8.53 -6.25 14.46
CA GLY A 127 7.64 -7.05 15.30
C GLY A 127 7.95 -8.55 15.32
N GLY A 128 8.94 -9.01 14.55
CA GLY A 128 9.33 -10.41 14.45
C GLY A 128 8.49 -11.23 13.45
N THR A 129 7.53 -10.61 12.77
CA THR A 129 6.72 -11.29 11.76
C THR A 129 7.51 -11.43 10.46
N THR A 130 7.67 -12.67 9.99
CA THR A 130 8.34 -12.93 8.72
C THR A 130 7.31 -13.09 7.60
N PHE A 131 7.35 -12.16 6.65
CA PHE A 131 6.55 -12.19 5.44
C PHE A 131 7.32 -12.83 4.30
N THR A 132 6.65 -13.70 3.55
CA THR A 132 7.22 -14.37 2.37
C THR A 132 6.48 -13.95 1.12
N ARG A 133 7.24 -13.55 0.10
CA ARG A 133 6.71 -13.16 -1.21
C ARG A 133 6.11 -14.37 -1.92
N ALA A 134 4.85 -14.25 -2.32
CA ALA A 134 4.13 -15.25 -3.09
C ALA A 134 4.11 -14.85 -4.57
N GLY A 135 5.12 -15.33 -5.31
CA GLY A 135 5.32 -15.07 -6.73
C GLY A 135 6.44 -14.08 -7.03
N GLY A 136 6.46 -13.60 -8.27
CA GLY A 136 7.41 -12.59 -8.74
C GLY A 136 6.95 -11.16 -8.47
N ILE A 137 7.86 -10.21 -8.67
CA ILE A 137 7.54 -8.78 -8.68
C ILE A 137 6.78 -8.46 -9.96
N ARG A 138 5.77 -7.59 -9.86
CA ARG A 138 5.03 -7.05 -10.98
C ARG A 138 5.51 -5.62 -11.23
N SER A 139 6.06 -5.39 -12.42
CA SER A 139 6.44 -4.07 -12.92
C SER A 139 5.38 -3.55 -13.88
N GLY A 140 5.14 -2.25 -13.86
CA GLY A 140 4.37 -1.55 -14.89
C GLY A 140 4.34 -0.06 -14.63
N SER A 141 3.93 0.72 -15.64
CA SER A 141 3.82 2.17 -15.47
C SER A 141 2.84 2.50 -14.34
N CYS A 142 3.13 3.56 -13.57
CA CYS A 142 2.29 3.94 -12.44
C CYS A 142 0.81 4.10 -12.83
N VAL A 143 0.52 4.70 -13.99
CA VAL A 143 -0.85 4.89 -14.48
C VAL A 143 -1.55 3.57 -14.77
N SER A 144 -0.87 2.61 -15.42
CA SER A 144 -1.46 1.30 -15.73
C SER A 144 -1.76 0.43 -14.49
N ARG A 145 -1.06 0.75 -13.39
CA ARG A 145 -1.12 0.04 -12.11
C ARG A 145 -1.93 0.82 -11.05
N ALA A 146 -2.57 1.92 -11.43
CA ALA A 146 -3.32 2.78 -10.53
C ALA A 146 -4.83 2.62 -10.73
N GLY A 147 -5.58 2.67 -9.63
CA GLY A 147 -7.02 2.89 -9.65
C GLY A 147 -7.38 4.29 -10.15
N ALA A 148 -8.65 4.57 -10.41
CA ALA A 148 -9.09 5.81 -11.05
C ALA A 148 -8.67 7.08 -10.29
N GLU A 149 -8.77 7.07 -8.96
CA GLU A 149 -8.38 8.20 -8.11
C GLU A 149 -6.86 8.41 -8.12
N LEU A 150 -6.07 7.33 -8.00
CA LEU A 150 -4.61 7.42 -8.09
C LEU A 150 -4.15 7.84 -9.50
N GLN A 151 -4.83 7.41 -10.56
CA GLN A 151 -4.54 7.90 -11.91
C GLN A 151 -4.74 9.41 -12.02
N ARG A 152 -5.72 9.99 -11.32
CA ARG A 152 -5.92 11.44 -11.29
C ARG A 152 -4.75 12.15 -10.61
N ALA A 153 -4.33 11.68 -9.44
CA ALA A 153 -3.18 12.21 -8.72
C ALA A 153 -1.88 12.12 -9.56
N LEU A 154 -1.67 10.99 -10.25
CA LEU A 154 -0.48 10.75 -11.08
C LEU A 154 -0.40 11.62 -12.34
N ARG A 155 -1.51 12.18 -12.82
CA ARG A 155 -1.49 13.16 -13.93
C ARG A 155 -0.83 14.47 -13.51
N ALA A 156 -1.01 14.87 -12.26
CA ALA A 156 -0.36 16.06 -11.70
C ALA A 156 1.08 15.77 -11.26
N ASN A 157 1.34 14.55 -10.76
CA ASN A 157 2.62 14.14 -10.20
C ASN A 157 3.05 12.79 -10.81
N SER A 158 3.77 12.84 -11.93
CA SER A 158 4.16 11.61 -12.64
C SER A 158 5.30 10.87 -11.96
N CYS A 159 5.25 9.54 -11.99
CA CYS A 159 6.36 8.72 -11.53
C CYS A 159 7.58 8.85 -12.46
N THR A 160 8.77 8.77 -11.88
CA THR A 160 10.04 8.75 -12.61
C THR A 160 10.48 7.34 -13.01
N GLN A 161 9.83 6.30 -12.47
CA GLN A 161 10.10 4.90 -12.75
C GLN A 161 8.79 4.09 -12.78
N ASP A 162 8.86 2.88 -13.32
CA ASP A 162 7.77 1.90 -13.22
C ASP A 162 7.48 1.54 -11.76
N MET A 163 6.19 1.44 -11.43
CA MET A 163 5.73 0.95 -10.15
C MET A 163 6.13 -0.53 -10.00
N GLN A 164 6.79 -0.86 -8.89
CA GLN A 164 7.06 -2.25 -8.52
C GLN A 164 6.08 -2.70 -7.44
N SER A 165 5.40 -3.81 -7.67
CA SER A 165 4.49 -4.41 -6.70
C SER A 165 4.85 -5.86 -6.39
N ALA A 166 4.73 -6.27 -5.14
CA ALA A 166 4.92 -7.65 -4.72
C ALA A 166 3.81 -8.07 -3.75
N LEU A 167 3.41 -9.33 -3.85
CA LEU A 167 2.41 -9.95 -2.98
C LEU A 167 3.15 -10.77 -1.92
N TYR A 168 2.85 -10.50 -0.66
CA TYR A 168 3.43 -11.17 0.50
C TYR A 168 2.35 -11.88 1.30
N THR A 169 2.77 -12.87 2.08
CA THR A 169 1.91 -13.54 3.05
C THR A 169 2.56 -13.56 4.41
N ASN A 170 1.75 -13.43 5.45
CA ASN A 170 2.20 -13.67 6.82
C ASN A 170 2.54 -15.17 7.03
N PRO A 171 3.20 -15.56 8.13
CA PRO A 171 3.64 -16.94 8.34
C PRO A 171 2.51 -17.98 8.24
N SER A 172 1.32 -17.64 8.74
CA SER A 172 0.14 -18.51 8.68
C SER A 172 -0.57 -18.51 7.32
N ARG A 173 -0.12 -17.68 6.37
CA ARG A 173 -0.71 -17.50 5.03
C ARG A 173 -2.20 -17.15 5.05
N THR A 174 -2.65 -16.50 6.11
CA THR A 174 -4.03 -16.07 6.28
C THR A 174 -4.24 -14.65 5.78
N VAL A 175 -3.23 -13.77 5.95
CA VAL A 175 -3.27 -12.39 5.46
C VAL A 175 -2.32 -12.27 4.28
N VAL A 176 -2.86 -11.72 3.19
CA VAL A 176 -2.11 -11.33 2.02
C VAL A 176 -1.89 -9.82 2.07
N THR A 177 -0.65 -9.40 1.86
CA THR A 177 -0.26 -8.00 1.80
C THR A 177 0.39 -7.70 0.47
N VAL A 178 -0.21 -6.81 -0.31
CA VAL A 178 0.36 -6.29 -1.56
C VAL A 178 1.09 -5.01 -1.24
N VAL A 179 2.40 -4.99 -1.49
CA VAL A 179 3.22 -3.80 -1.36
C VAL A 179 3.51 -3.24 -2.74
N SER A 180 3.25 -1.96 -2.96
CA SER A 180 3.58 -1.25 -4.19
C SER A 180 4.47 -0.05 -3.89
N VAL A 181 5.57 0.10 -4.62
CA VAL A 181 6.52 1.20 -4.43
C VAL A 181 6.55 2.05 -5.69
N LEU A 182 6.34 3.34 -5.50
CA LEU A 182 6.39 4.37 -6.54
C LEU A 182 7.56 5.31 -6.24
N ARG A 183 8.15 5.86 -7.30
CA ARG A 183 9.21 6.88 -7.22
C ARG A 183 8.79 8.11 -8.02
N PHE A 184 9.01 9.28 -7.44
CA PHE A 184 8.70 10.59 -8.01
C PHE A 184 9.97 11.39 -8.27
N SER A 185 9.83 12.60 -8.81
CA SER A 185 10.94 13.54 -9.04
C SER A 185 11.55 14.03 -7.73
N ASP A 186 10.71 14.23 -6.72
CA ASP A 186 11.04 14.83 -5.45
C ASP A 186 10.04 14.43 -4.35
N SER A 187 10.34 14.83 -3.12
CA SER A 187 9.50 14.53 -1.96
C SER A 187 8.16 15.26 -1.94
N THR A 188 8.05 16.40 -2.61
CA THR A 188 6.80 17.18 -2.66
C THR A 188 5.79 16.47 -3.54
N ALA A 189 6.20 16.01 -4.72
CA ALA A 189 5.38 15.19 -5.61
C ALA A 189 4.95 13.88 -4.94
N ALA A 190 5.88 13.22 -4.22
CA ALA A 190 5.58 12.01 -3.46
C ALA A 190 4.55 12.26 -2.35
N ALA A 191 4.72 13.34 -1.56
CA ALA A 191 3.78 13.71 -0.50
C ALA A 191 2.39 14.03 -1.06
N ALA A 192 2.32 14.81 -2.15
CA ALA A 192 1.05 15.16 -2.79
C ALA A 192 0.27 13.91 -3.22
N VAL A 193 0.93 12.92 -3.84
CA VAL A 193 0.27 11.65 -4.22
C VAL A 193 -0.13 10.82 -3.01
N ASN A 194 0.67 10.84 -1.94
CA ASN A 194 0.36 10.10 -0.73
C ASN A 194 -0.89 10.65 -0.01
N ASP A 195 -1.08 11.96 0.03
CA ASP A 195 -2.21 12.61 0.71
C ASP A 195 -3.56 12.22 0.08
N GLU A 196 -3.57 12.05 -1.25
CA GLU A 196 -4.72 11.56 -2.04
C GLU A 196 -5.14 10.12 -1.66
N THR A 197 -4.27 9.35 -1.00
CA THR A 197 -4.61 7.98 -0.55
C THR A 197 -5.78 7.99 0.43
N SER A 198 -5.93 9.07 1.21
CA SER A 198 -7.06 9.24 2.12
C SER A 198 -8.40 9.40 1.40
N GLU A 199 -8.37 9.80 0.13
CA GLU A 199 -9.53 9.92 -0.77
C GLU A 199 -9.77 8.65 -1.60
N GLY A 200 -9.00 7.59 -1.36
CA GLY A 200 -9.11 6.32 -2.09
C GLY A 200 -8.19 6.21 -3.30
N ALA A 201 -7.17 7.07 -3.42
CA ALA A 201 -6.12 6.89 -4.41
C ALA A 201 -5.23 5.68 -4.09
N ASP A 202 -5.60 4.52 -4.61
CA ASP A 202 -4.85 3.27 -4.41
C ASP A 202 -4.34 2.63 -5.71
N PRO A 203 -3.24 1.85 -5.64
CA PRO A 203 -2.82 0.99 -6.72
C PRO A 203 -3.83 -0.14 -6.97
N THR A 204 -3.83 -0.68 -8.19
CA THR A 204 -4.57 -1.88 -8.54
C THR A 204 -4.11 -3.05 -7.67
N LEU A 205 -5.04 -3.59 -6.90
CA LEU A 205 -4.79 -4.73 -6.01
C LEU A 205 -4.30 -5.95 -6.79
N LEU A 206 -3.22 -6.58 -6.31
CA LEU A 206 -2.76 -7.86 -6.86
C LEU A 206 -3.53 -9.02 -6.25
N LEU A 207 -4.00 -9.93 -7.08
CA LEU A 207 -4.54 -11.22 -6.63
C LEU A 207 -3.44 -12.29 -6.55
N PRO A 208 -3.61 -13.33 -5.73
CA PRO A 208 -2.64 -14.41 -5.64
C PRO A 208 -2.40 -15.05 -7.01
N PRO A 209 -1.14 -15.19 -7.46
CA PRO A 209 -0.86 -15.84 -8.73
C PRO A 209 -1.15 -17.35 -8.64
N SER A 210 -1.49 -17.95 -9.78
CA SER A 210 -1.62 -19.41 -9.89
C SER A 210 -0.34 -20.10 -9.43
N GLY A 211 -0.46 -21.16 -8.63
CA GLY A 211 0.69 -21.90 -8.11
C GLY A 211 1.39 -21.28 -6.89
N SER A 212 0.89 -20.17 -6.34
CA SER A 212 1.41 -19.59 -5.08
C SER A 212 1.09 -20.42 -3.82
N GLY A 213 0.23 -21.44 -3.94
CA GLY A 213 -0.30 -22.20 -2.80
C GLY A 213 -1.35 -21.44 -2.00
N LEU A 214 -1.83 -20.30 -2.51
CA LEU A 214 -2.94 -19.53 -1.95
C LEU A 214 -4.24 -19.81 -2.71
N PRO A 215 -5.41 -19.65 -2.07
CA PRO A 215 -6.69 -19.73 -2.77
C PRO A 215 -6.77 -18.77 -3.95
N THR A 216 -7.29 -19.25 -5.07
CA THR A 216 -7.62 -18.40 -6.21
C THR A 216 -8.89 -17.62 -5.90
N LEU A 217 -8.82 -16.29 -6.01
CA LEU A 217 -9.97 -15.42 -5.82
C LEU A 217 -10.60 -15.11 -7.19
N THR A 218 -11.92 -15.23 -7.29
CA THR A 218 -12.68 -14.97 -8.51
C THR A 218 -13.08 -13.50 -8.67
N ARG A 219 -12.90 -12.70 -7.61
CA ARG A 219 -13.20 -11.26 -7.58
C ARG A 219 -12.17 -10.54 -6.71
N ASN A 220 -12.09 -9.22 -6.85
CA ASN A 220 -11.30 -8.40 -5.95
C ASN A 220 -11.88 -8.50 -4.52
N PRO A 221 -11.07 -8.88 -3.52
CA PRO A 221 -11.51 -8.92 -2.14
C PRO A 221 -11.64 -7.50 -1.58
N SER A 222 -12.38 -7.38 -0.47
CA SER A 222 -12.27 -6.19 0.37
C SER A 222 -10.84 -6.10 0.91
N SER A 223 -10.27 -4.91 0.91
CA SER A 223 -8.91 -4.66 1.39
C SER A 223 -8.81 -3.38 2.21
N TRP A 224 -7.76 -3.29 3.00
CA TRP A 224 -7.32 -2.04 3.63
C TRP A 224 -6.10 -1.51 2.91
N THR A 225 -6.12 -0.25 2.49
CA THR A 225 -4.96 0.45 1.91
C THR A 225 -4.36 1.40 2.92
N ARG A 226 -3.03 1.41 2.99
CA ARG A 226 -2.22 2.37 3.74
C ARG A 226 -1.06 2.82 2.88
N SER A 227 -0.58 4.02 3.12
CA SER A 227 0.57 4.57 2.40
C SER A 227 1.55 5.28 3.34
N TRP A 228 2.81 5.36 2.91
CA TRP A 228 3.87 6.09 3.58
C TRP A 228 4.77 6.77 2.55
N THR A 229 5.27 7.95 2.89
CA THR A 229 6.27 8.67 2.11
C THR A 229 7.66 8.55 2.74
N ARG A 230 8.68 8.44 1.89
CA ARG A 230 10.10 8.44 2.25
C ARG A 230 10.89 9.16 1.16
N GLY A 231 11.19 10.44 1.37
CA GLY A 231 11.79 11.27 0.32
C GLY A 231 10.92 11.24 -0.95
N GLN A 232 11.52 10.89 -2.08
CA GLN A 232 10.87 10.76 -3.39
C GLN A 232 10.02 9.49 -3.57
N PHE A 233 9.87 8.64 -2.56
CA PHE A 233 9.18 7.36 -2.66
C PHE A 233 7.83 7.38 -1.93
N VAL A 234 6.84 6.68 -2.53
CA VAL A 234 5.58 6.33 -1.86
C VAL A 234 5.46 4.81 -1.82
N VAL A 235 5.22 4.29 -0.62
CA VAL A 235 4.97 2.86 -0.38
C VAL A 235 3.50 2.70 -0.06
N TYR A 236 2.79 1.91 -0.85
CA TYR A 236 1.45 1.43 -0.53
C TYR A 236 1.51 0.02 0.04
N SER A 237 0.67 -0.25 1.03
CA SER A 237 0.41 -1.58 1.55
C SER A 237 -1.10 -1.83 1.54
N GLN A 238 -1.52 -2.83 0.77
CA GLN A 238 -2.91 -3.26 0.67
C GLN A 238 -3.05 -4.64 1.29
N GLY A 239 -3.81 -4.74 2.38
CA GLY A 239 -4.03 -6.00 3.10
C GLY A 239 -5.41 -6.59 2.84
N TYR A 240 -5.50 -7.90 2.66
CA TYR A 240 -6.78 -8.65 2.62
C TYR A 240 -6.61 -10.09 3.12
N TRP A 241 -7.72 -10.75 3.44
CA TRP A 241 -7.69 -12.18 3.81
C TRP A 241 -7.45 -13.07 2.59
N ALA A 242 -6.60 -14.09 2.70
CA ALA A 242 -6.33 -15.05 1.64
C ALA A 242 -7.61 -15.79 1.14
N SER A 243 -8.63 -15.91 1.98
CA SER A 243 -9.96 -16.45 1.64
C SER A 243 -10.82 -15.49 0.80
N GLY A 244 -10.46 -14.21 0.73
CA GLY A 244 -11.27 -13.16 0.12
C GLY A 244 -12.47 -12.69 0.96
N SER A 245 -12.53 -13.06 2.25
CA SER A 245 -13.52 -12.54 3.18
C SER A 245 -13.32 -11.05 3.48
N ASP A 246 -14.31 -10.42 4.12
CA ASP A 246 -14.27 -9.03 4.54
C ASP A 246 -13.01 -8.72 5.37
N ALA A 247 -12.30 -7.63 5.03
CA ALA A 247 -11.03 -7.25 5.67
C ALA A 247 -11.18 -6.86 7.15
N GLY A 248 -12.41 -6.62 7.61
CA GLY A 248 -12.74 -6.26 8.97
C GLY A 248 -12.46 -4.78 9.28
N ALA A 249 -12.48 -4.45 10.57
CA ALA A 249 -12.29 -3.08 11.04
C ALA A 249 -10.84 -2.58 10.89
N ARG A 250 -10.67 -1.25 10.95
CA ARG A 250 -9.36 -0.56 10.87
C ARG A 250 -8.39 -0.95 11.99
N ASN A 251 -8.83 -1.49 13.11
CA ASN A 251 -7.95 -2.01 14.17
C ASN A 251 -7.81 -3.54 14.12
N GLY A 252 -8.32 -4.17 13.06
CA GLY A 252 -8.32 -5.62 12.89
C GLY A 252 -6.99 -6.18 12.37
N THR A 253 -6.91 -7.51 12.35
CA THR A 253 -5.71 -8.26 11.96
C THR A 253 -5.18 -7.85 10.59
N VAL A 254 -6.04 -7.75 9.57
CA VAL A 254 -5.62 -7.39 8.21
C VAL A 254 -4.92 -6.03 8.17
N TYR A 255 -5.53 -5.01 8.78
CA TYR A 255 -4.98 -3.65 8.79
C TYR A 255 -3.65 -3.55 9.56
N ASN A 256 -3.55 -4.25 10.70
CA ASN A 256 -2.34 -4.23 11.53
C ASN A 256 -1.20 -4.98 10.83
N THR A 257 -1.45 -6.19 10.34
CA THR A 257 -0.47 -7.04 9.66
C THR A 257 0.03 -6.41 8.36
N SER A 258 -0.85 -5.83 7.53
CA SER A 258 -0.41 -5.13 6.32
C SER A 258 0.35 -3.85 6.64
N GLY A 259 -0.08 -3.14 7.68
CA GLY A 259 0.59 -1.96 8.22
C GLY A 259 2.03 -2.21 8.64
N GLU A 260 2.24 -3.30 9.37
CA GLU A 260 3.55 -3.73 9.88
C GLU A 260 4.55 -3.99 8.74
N LEU A 261 4.12 -4.67 7.68
CA LEU A 261 4.98 -4.87 6.51
C LEU A 261 5.23 -3.56 5.77
N GLY A 262 4.20 -2.74 5.58
CA GLY A 262 4.31 -1.48 4.85
C GLY A 262 5.29 -0.49 5.49
N ILE A 263 5.26 -0.36 6.82
CA ILE A 263 6.21 0.49 7.54
C ILE A 263 7.64 -0.06 7.48
N GLU A 264 7.81 -1.38 7.53
CA GLU A 264 9.14 -2.02 7.42
C GLU A 264 9.76 -1.71 6.04
N ILE A 265 8.98 -1.89 4.96
CA ILE A 265 9.45 -1.56 3.61
C ILE A 265 9.78 -0.07 3.48
N ALA A 266 8.95 0.82 4.02
CA ALA A 266 9.25 2.25 4.04
C ALA A 266 10.55 2.54 4.80
N ASN A 267 10.81 1.87 5.93
CA ASN A 267 12.05 2.04 6.67
C ASN A 267 13.26 1.54 5.89
N VAL A 268 13.18 0.40 5.19
CA VAL A 268 14.27 -0.09 4.32
C VAL A 268 14.69 0.96 3.30
N ILE A 269 13.74 1.71 2.72
CA ILE A 269 14.02 2.79 1.76
C ILE A 269 14.82 3.93 2.40
N SER A 270 14.56 4.27 3.66
CA SER A 270 15.31 5.33 4.35
C SER A 270 16.77 4.97 4.64
N TRP A 271 17.11 3.68 4.79
CA TRP A 271 18.48 3.25 5.07
C TRP A 271 19.32 3.02 3.82
N SER A 272 18.69 2.97 2.64
CA SER A 272 19.38 2.74 1.37
C SER A 272 19.72 4.02 0.59
N ASN A 273 19.32 5.19 1.11
CA ASN A 273 19.64 6.51 0.56
C ASN A 273 20.64 7.23 1.48
#